data_AF-A0A8I1U6E1-F1
#
_entry.id   AF-A0A8I1U6E1-F1
#
_cell.length_a   1.000
_cell.length_b   1.000
_cell.length_c   1.000
_cell.angle_alpha   90.00
_cell.angle_beta   90.00
_cell.angle_gamma   90.00
#
_symmetry.space_group_name_H-M   'P 1'
#
loop_
_entity.id
_entity.type
_entity.pdbx_description
1 polymer ?
#
loop_
_entity_poly.entity_id
_entity_poly.type
_entity_poly.pdbx_seq_one_letter_code
_entity_poly.pdbx_strand_id
1 'polypeptide(L)'
;MSLDGKLLTDGGIAEQIPLPSAIAMGATHALVLTTGRHNRARKDVAHIEHRLERQAIALWYGEALARAYDERRVLINKVPDALDTPSANGPLLQGAFVPDGAPAIKRLTKDHGDLQAAAKLTEEATKRLVAA
;
A
#
# COMPACT_ATOMS: atom_id res chain seq x y z
N MET A 1 2.62 -17.40 12.77
CA MET A 1 4.08 -17.38 13.03
C MET A 1 4.29 -16.65 14.34
N SER A 2 5.17 -17.14 15.23
CA SER A 2 5.49 -16.46 16.49
C SER A 2 6.97 -16.11 16.56
N LEU A 3 7.28 -14.96 17.13
CA LEU A 3 8.64 -14.49 17.42
C LEU A 3 8.62 -13.88 18.83
N ASP A 4 9.58 -14.26 19.67
CA ASP A 4 9.68 -13.78 21.07
C ASP A 4 8.37 -13.90 21.87
N GLY A 5 7.64 -15.01 21.66
CA GLY A 5 6.36 -15.26 22.32
C GLY A 5 5.19 -14.42 21.81
N LYS A 6 5.38 -13.59 20.78
CA LYS A 6 4.34 -12.76 20.17
C LYS A 6 3.85 -13.38 18.87
N LEU A 7 2.53 -13.38 18.67
CA LEU A 7 1.93 -13.78 17.40
C LEU A 7 2.14 -12.66 16.38
N LEU A 8 2.74 -13.02 15.25
CA LEU A 8 2.95 -12.10 14.13
C LEU A 8 1.83 -12.23 13.11
N THR A 9 1.50 -11.09 12.50
CA THR A 9 0.51 -10.97 11.44
C THR A 9 1.14 -10.23 10.25
N ASP A 10 0.43 -10.18 9.12
CA ASP A 10 0.88 -9.46 7.94
C ASP A 10 1.03 -7.96 8.22
N GLY A 11 2.20 -7.40 7.92
CA GLY A 11 2.50 -5.99 8.18
C GLY A 11 1.59 -5.04 7.40
N GLY A 12 1.05 -5.49 6.26
CA GLY A 12 0.09 -4.74 5.46
C GLY A 12 -1.24 -4.48 6.16
N ILE A 13 -1.54 -5.17 7.26
CA ILE A 13 -2.69 -4.89 8.13
C ILE A 13 -2.47 -3.64 8.96
N ALA A 14 -1.23 -3.34 9.37
CA ALA A 14 -0.89 -2.13 10.10
C ALA A 14 -0.55 -0.98 9.13
N GLU A 15 0.42 -1.21 8.25
CA GLU A 15 0.88 -0.24 7.26
C GLU A 15 1.03 -0.93 5.90
N GLN A 16 0.13 -0.64 4.95
CA GLN A 16 0.22 -1.24 3.61
C GLN A 16 1.43 -0.73 2.82
N ILE A 17 1.80 0.53 3.04
CA ILE A 17 3.05 1.10 2.56
C ILE A 17 3.68 1.78 3.78
N PRO A 18 4.81 1.26 4.31
CA PRO A 18 5.35 1.68 5.60
C PRO A 18 6.15 2.99 5.53
N LEU A 19 5.60 4.00 4.84
CA LEU A 19 6.23 5.31 4.69
C LEU A 19 6.36 6.06 6.02
N PRO A 20 5.33 6.15 6.88
CA PRO A 20 5.45 6.80 8.18
C PRO A 20 6.54 6.16 9.05
N SER A 21 6.58 4.82 9.08
CA SER A 21 7.63 4.06 9.76
C SER A 21 9.03 4.38 9.21
N ALA A 22 9.20 4.43 7.88
CA ALA A 22 10.48 4.79 7.26
C ALA A 22 10.94 6.20 7.66
N ILE A 23 10.03 7.18 7.65
CA ILE A 23 10.31 8.56 8.07
C ILE A 23 10.71 8.60 9.55
N ALA A 24 9.97 7.90 10.42
CA ALA A 24 10.27 7.84 11.85
C ALA A 24 11.65 7.22 12.14
N MET A 25 12.12 6.31 11.29
CA MET A 25 13.47 5.73 11.34
C MET A 25 14.56 6.66 10.77
N GLY A 26 14.21 7.86 10.30
CA GLY A 26 15.16 8.84 9.78
C GLY A 26 15.48 8.70 8.28
N ALA A 27 14.60 8.05 7.50
CA ALA A 27 14.77 8.00 6.06
C ALA A 27 14.83 9.42 5.47
N THR A 28 15.89 9.70 4.70
CA THR A 28 16.06 10.96 3.96
C THR A 28 15.61 10.85 2.50
N HIS A 29 15.53 9.62 1.98
CA HIS A 29 15.09 9.29 0.62
C HIS A 29 14.22 8.04 0.70
N ALA A 30 13.10 8.01 -0.03
CA ALA A 30 12.28 6.80 -0.13
C ALA A 30 11.75 6.59 -1.56
N LEU A 31 11.91 5.37 -2.05
CA LEU A 31 11.29 4.88 -3.27
C LEU A 31 10.10 3.99 -2.91
N VAL A 32 8.89 4.44 -3.24
CA VAL A 32 7.65 3.71 -2.99
C VAL A 32 7.29 2.88 -4.21
N LEU A 33 7.24 1.56 -4.06
CA LEU A 33 6.79 0.63 -5.10
C LEU A 33 5.43 0.07 -4.72
N THR A 34 4.42 0.24 -5.57
CA THR A 34 3.06 -0.21 -5.26
C THR A 34 2.37 -0.80 -6.49
N THR A 35 1.63 -1.87 -6.26
CA THR A 35 0.72 -2.46 -7.26
C THR A 35 -0.61 -1.70 -7.36
N GLY A 36 -0.78 -0.66 -6.56
CA GLY A 36 -1.88 0.29 -6.67
C GLY A 36 -1.69 1.28 -7.82
N ARG A 37 -2.79 1.89 -8.26
CA ARG A 37 -2.78 2.99 -9.23
C ARG A 37 -2.72 4.33 -8.50
N HIS A 38 -2.07 5.31 -9.11
CA HIS A 38 -1.85 6.65 -8.54
C HIS A 38 -3.17 7.45 -8.43
N ASN A 39 -3.92 7.55 -9.53
CA ASN A 39 -5.14 8.39 -9.63
C ASN A 39 -6.43 7.73 -9.15
N ARG A 40 -6.37 6.51 -8.60
CA ARG A 40 -7.54 5.89 -8.00
C ARG A 40 -7.43 6.06 -6.50
N ALA A 41 -8.20 7.00 -5.95
CA ALA A 41 -8.54 6.98 -4.54
C ALA A 41 -8.86 5.52 -4.19
N ARG A 42 -8.08 4.92 -3.28
CA ARG A 42 -8.30 3.53 -2.88
C ARG A 42 -9.70 3.53 -2.29
N LYS A 43 -10.65 2.92 -3.02
CA LYS A 43 -12.08 2.96 -2.70
C LYS A 43 -12.25 2.78 -1.21
N ASP A 44 -12.93 3.72 -0.58
CA ASP A 44 -13.52 3.47 0.73
C ASP A 44 -14.40 2.22 0.58
N VAL A 45 -13.94 1.13 1.19
CA VAL A 45 -14.72 -0.10 1.30
C VAL A 45 -16.07 0.29 1.90
N ALA A 46 -17.16 -0.23 1.35
CA ALA A 46 -18.49 0.14 1.81
C ALA A 46 -18.58 -0.02 3.33
N HIS A 47 -19.17 0.95 4.04
CA HIS A 47 -19.17 1.02 5.50
C HIS A 47 -19.60 -0.29 6.18
N ILE A 48 -20.47 -1.08 5.53
CA ILE A 48 -20.96 -2.37 6.04
C ILE A 48 -19.88 -3.45 5.93
N GLU A 49 -19.24 -3.60 4.77
CA GLU A 49 -18.19 -4.59 4.54
C GLU A 49 -17.03 -4.37 5.52
N HIS A 50 -16.60 -3.12 5.67
CA HIS A 50 -15.54 -2.77 6.63
C HIS A 50 -15.93 -3.10 8.07
N ARG A 51 -17.17 -2.81 8.50
CA ARG A 51 -17.63 -3.14 9.86
C ARG A 51 -17.63 -4.65 10.10
N LEU A 52 -18.04 -5.45 9.12
CA LEU A 52 -18.03 -6.90 9.21
C LEU A 52 -16.60 -7.45 9.28
N GLU A 53 -15.70 -6.96 8.43
CA GLU A 53 -14.29 -7.33 8.47
C GLU A 53 -13.64 -6.96 9.81
N ARG A 54 -13.88 -5.75 10.31
CA ARG A 54 -13.38 -5.30 11.61
C ARG A 54 -13.90 -6.21 12.75
N GLN A 55 -15.19 -6.56 12.74
CA GLN A 55 -15.76 -7.45 13.75
C GLN A 55 -15.16 -8.86 13.68
N ALA A 56 -14.96 -9.41 12.48
CA ALA A 56 -14.31 -10.70 12.31
C ALA A 56 -12.85 -10.67 12.79
N ILE A 57 -12.12 -9.60 12.50
CA ILE A 57 -10.74 -9.41 12.99
C ILE A 57 -10.71 -9.32 14.51
N ALA A 58 -11.60 -8.53 15.12
CA ALA A 58 -11.69 -8.41 16.57
C ALA A 58 -12.01 -9.76 17.24
N LEU A 59 -12.92 -10.54 16.66
CA LEU A 59 -13.34 -11.84 17.18
C LEU A 59 -12.20 -12.88 17.11
N TRP A 60 -11.46 -12.94 16.01
CA TRP A 60 -10.47 -14.00 15.78
C TRP A 60 -9.05 -13.65 16.19
N TYR A 61 -8.70 -12.36 16.16
CA TYR A 61 -7.33 -11.88 16.36
C TYR A 61 -7.22 -10.83 17.47
N GLY A 62 -8.34 -10.41 18.05
CA GLY A 62 -8.40 -9.47 19.17
C GLY A 62 -8.45 -8.00 18.75
N GLU A 63 -8.77 -7.15 19.73
CA GLU A 63 -9.07 -5.74 19.50
C GLU A 63 -7.86 -4.92 19.03
N ALA A 64 -6.65 -5.32 19.42
CA ALA A 64 -5.42 -4.64 19.00
C ALA A 64 -5.24 -4.69 17.46
N LEU A 65 -5.51 -5.84 16.84
CA LEU A 65 -5.40 -5.97 15.38
C LEU A 65 -6.56 -5.25 14.67
N ALA A 66 -7.75 -5.26 15.25
CA ALA A 66 -8.90 -4.54 14.72
C ALA A 66 -8.64 -3.02 14.69
N ARG A 67 -8.00 -2.46 15.72
CA ARG A 67 -7.59 -1.05 15.73
C ARG A 67 -6.54 -0.73 14.66
N ALA A 68 -5.51 -1.58 14.53
CA ALA A 68 -4.51 -1.42 13.47
C ALA A 68 -5.16 -1.45 12.07
N TYR A 69 -6.16 -2.30 11.87
CA TYR A 69 -6.94 -2.36 10.63
C TYR A 69 -7.71 -1.05 10.34
N ASP A 70 -8.31 -0.43 11.36
CA ASP A 70 -8.99 0.86 11.24
C ASP A 70 -8.00 1.99 10.90
N GLU A 71 -6.85 2.02 11.58
CA GLU A 71 -5.79 3.03 11.38
C GLU A 71 -5.18 2.95 9.97
N ARG A 72 -4.97 1.73 9.47
CA ARG A 72 -4.47 1.47 8.11
C ARG A 72 -5.27 2.21 7.05
N ARG A 73 -6.59 2.32 7.19
CA ARG A 73 -7.46 3.00 6.21
C ARG A 73 -7.08 4.46 6.03
N VAL A 74 -6.72 5.14 7.13
CA VAL A 74 -6.26 6.54 7.09
C VAL A 74 -4.87 6.63 6.47
N LEU A 75 -3.98 5.70 6.81
CA LEU A 75 -2.59 5.70 6.32
C LEU A 75 -2.49 5.40 4.81
N ILE A 76 -3.43 4.64 4.26
CA ILE A 76 -3.44 4.23 2.85
C ILE A 76 -3.45 5.40 1.87
N ASN A 77 -4.13 6.49 2.22
CA ASN A 77 -4.25 7.68 1.36
C ASN A 77 -3.12 8.69 1.60
N LYS A 78 -2.49 8.68 2.79
CA LYS A 78 -1.39 9.58 3.12
C LYS A 78 -0.16 9.41 2.21
N VAL A 79 0.05 8.21 1.66
CA VAL A 79 1.21 7.93 0.80
C VAL A 79 1.07 8.56 -0.58
N PRO A 80 -0.03 8.36 -1.33
CA PRO A 80 -0.33 9.16 -2.51
C PRO A 80 -0.25 10.67 -2.23
N ASP A 81 -0.89 11.15 -1.15
CA ASP A 81 -0.89 12.58 -0.79
C ASP A 81 0.53 13.13 -0.58
N ALA A 82 1.40 12.36 0.09
CA ALA A 82 2.80 12.75 0.34
C ALA A 82 3.66 12.74 -0.93
N LEU A 83 3.28 11.95 -1.95
CA LEU A 83 3.94 11.94 -3.25
C LEU A 83 3.48 13.12 -4.13
N ASP A 84 2.21 13.51 -4.02
CA ASP A 84 1.64 14.65 -4.76
C ASP A 84 2.02 16.00 -4.16
N THR A 85 2.15 16.06 -2.82
CA THR A 85 2.51 17.28 -2.08
C THR A 85 3.76 17.00 -1.23
N PRO A 86 4.97 17.11 -1.81
CA PRO A 86 6.21 16.87 -1.08
C PRO A 86 6.35 17.86 0.07
N SER A 87 6.69 17.35 1.26
CA SER A 87 7.02 18.19 2.41
C SER A 87 8.41 18.80 2.22
N ALA A 88 8.55 20.11 2.43
CA ALA A 88 9.84 20.81 2.33
C ALA A 88 10.89 20.28 3.31
N ASN A 89 10.44 19.71 4.44
CA ASN A 89 11.30 19.12 5.47
C ASN A 89 11.17 17.59 5.55
N GLY A 90 10.50 16.97 4.57
CA GLY A 90 10.35 15.52 4.48
C GLY A 90 11.48 14.86 3.68
N PRO A 91 11.51 13.52 3.62
CA PRO A 91 12.40 12.81 2.70
C PRO A 91 12.12 13.19 1.25
N LEU A 92 13.13 13.02 0.39
CA LEU A 92 12.90 12.97 -1.05
C LEU A 92 12.09 11.71 -1.37
N LEU A 93 10.86 11.90 -1.85
CA LEU A 93 9.94 10.80 -2.15
C LEU A 93 9.78 10.62 -3.65
N GLN A 94 9.87 9.38 -4.09
CA GLN A 94 9.53 9.00 -5.45
C GLN A 94 8.67 7.73 -5.45
N GLY A 95 7.66 7.67 -6.32
CA GLY A 95 6.68 6.59 -6.32
C GLY A 95 6.51 5.95 -7.69
N ALA A 96 6.71 4.64 -7.78
CA ALA A 96 6.34 3.85 -8.95
C ALA A 96 4.98 3.19 -8.72
N PHE A 97 4.01 3.59 -9.53
CA PHE A 97 2.64 3.07 -9.52
C PHE A 97 2.35 2.27 -10.78
N VAL A 98 1.34 1.43 -10.71
CA VAL A 98 0.79 0.80 -11.91
C VAL A 98 0.16 1.89 -12.79
N PRO A 99 0.62 2.06 -14.05
CA PRO A 99 0.14 3.13 -14.91
C PRO A 99 -1.31 2.91 -15.33
N ASP A 100 -1.97 4.00 -15.72
CA ASP A 100 -3.28 3.92 -16.36
C ASP A 100 -3.19 3.15 -17.68
N GLY A 101 -4.22 2.35 -17.97
CA GLY A 101 -4.23 1.44 -19.12
C GLY A 101 -3.64 0.04 -18.86
N ALA A 102 -2.87 -0.17 -17.78
CA ALA A 102 -2.40 -1.51 -17.43
C ALA A 102 -3.58 -2.44 -17.05
N PRO A 103 -3.48 -3.76 -17.31
CA PRO A 103 -4.47 -4.74 -16.83
C PRO A 103 -4.68 -4.69 -15.32
N ALA A 104 -5.90 -4.95 -14.86
CA ALA A 104 -6.23 -4.97 -13.43
C ALA A 104 -5.88 -6.33 -12.82
N ILE A 105 -4.62 -6.50 -12.38
CA ILE A 105 -4.16 -7.74 -11.75
C ILE A 105 -4.75 -7.86 -10.34
N LYS A 106 -5.49 -8.95 -10.11
CA LYS A 106 -6.02 -9.35 -8.80
C LYS A 106 -5.19 -10.50 -8.23
N ARG A 107 -5.40 -10.81 -6.94
CA ARG A 107 -4.69 -11.88 -6.22
C ARG A 107 -4.72 -13.24 -6.92
N LEU A 108 -5.81 -13.54 -7.63
CA LEU A 108 -6.03 -14.83 -8.31
C LEU A 108 -5.93 -14.75 -9.83
N THR A 109 -5.42 -13.63 -10.38
CA THR A 109 -5.20 -13.52 -11.82
C THR A 109 -4.13 -14.53 -12.23
N LYS A 110 -4.46 -15.41 -13.18
CA LYS A 110 -3.56 -16.42 -13.74
C LYS A 110 -3.31 -16.24 -15.24
N ASP A 111 -4.02 -15.30 -15.86
CA ASP A 111 -3.84 -15.02 -17.28
C ASP A 111 -2.42 -14.49 -17.52
N HIS A 112 -1.65 -15.23 -18.31
CA HIS A 112 -0.25 -14.92 -18.54
C HIS A 112 -0.06 -13.65 -19.38
N GLY A 113 -0.98 -13.39 -20.32
CA GLY A 113 -0.94 -12.21 -21.18
C GLY A 113 -1.16 -10.94 -20.37
N ASP A 114 -2.15 -10.94 -19.49
CA ASP A 114 -2.42 -9.83 -18.57
C ASP A 114 -1.22 -9.56 -17.64
N LEU A 115 -0.62 -10.61 -17.09
CA LEU A 115 0.55 -10.49 -16.20
C LEU A 115 1.76 -9.90 -16.94
N GLN A 116 2.07 -10.38 -18.14
CA GLN A 116 3.16 -9.85 -18.96
C GLN A 116 2.91 -8.39 -19.37
N ALA A 117 1.68 -8.08 -19.80
CA ALA A 117 1.31 -6.73 -20.21
C ALA A 117 1.41 -5.74 -19.03
N ALA A 118 0.92 -6.11 -17.86
CA ALA A 118 1.04 -5.29 -16.65
C ALA A 118 2.51 -5.09 -16.24
N ALA A 119 3.34 -6.14 -16.32
CA ALA A 119 4.76 -6.06 -16.01
C ALA A 119 5.49 -5.10 -16.96
N LYS A 120 5.31 -5.25 -18.28
CA LYS A 120 5.97 -4.42 -19.30
C LYS A 120 5.60 -2.94 -19.17
N LEU A 121 4.31 -2.64 -19.00
CA LEU A 121 3.85 -1.25 -18.84
C LEU A 121 4.41 -0.60 -17.57
N THR A 122 4.48 -1.37 -16.48
CA THR A 122 5.03 -0.87 -15.21
C THR A 122 6.54 -0.67 -15.30
N GLU A 123 7.26 -1.56 -15.99
CA GLU A 123 8.70 -1.42 -16.24
C GLU A 123 9.00 -0.15 -17.05
N GLU A 124 8.28 0.08 -18.15
CA GLU A 124 8.44 1.29 -18.98
C GLU A 124 8.16 2.57 -18.20
N ALA A 125 7.12 2.58 -17.37
CA ALA A 125 6.79 3.72 -16.51
C ALA A 125 7.90 3.98 -15.46
N THR A 126 8.43 2.91 -14.86
CA THR A 126 9.51 3.01 -13.85
C THR A 126 10.80 3.53 -14.47
N LYS A 127 11.16 3.08 -15.69
CA LYS A 127 12.35 3.59 -16.41
C LYS A 127 12.28 5.08 -16.67
N ARG A 128 11.11 5.62 -17.05
CA ARG A 128 10.94 7.06 -17.26
C ARG A 128 11.12 7.86 -15.97
N LEU A 129 10.67 7.30 -14.86
CA LEU A 129 10.76 7.93 -13.55
C LEU A 129 12.19 7.96 -13.00
N VAL A 130 13.02 6.95 -13.28
CA VAL A 130 14.45 6.93 -12.90
C VAL A 130 15.32 7.77 -13.83
N ALA A 131 14.89 8.01 -15.07
CA ALA A 131 15.61 8.83 -16.05
C ALA A 131 15.33 10.34 -15.94
N ALA A 132 14.38 10.74 -15.11
CA ALA A 132 13.99 12.13 -14.85
C ALA A 132 14.72 12.70 -13.63
#